data_AF-A0A2A5HS01-F1
#
_entry.id   AF-A0A2A5HS01-F1
#
_cell.length_a   1.000
_cell.length_b   1.000
_cell.length_c   1.000
_cell.angle_alpha   90.00
_cell.angle_beta   90.00
_cell.angle_gamma   90.00
#
_symmetry.space_group_name_H-M   'P 1'
#
loop_
_entity.id
_entity.type
_entity.pdbx_description
1 polymer ?
#
loop_
_entity_poly.entity_id
_entity_poly.type
_entity_poly.pdbx_seq_one_letter_code
_entity_poly.pdbx_strand_id
1 'polypeptide(L)' 'GMIVNKLALSWNESIHFIVDDQFTLKRLKYDDAVLDKVDGSHAETAAEEFDIEFAIMTVELNAFIKQIIKAFGGIDSL' A
#
# COMPACT_ATOMS: atom_id res chain seq x y z
N GLY A 1 18.46 18.20 20.08
CA GLY A 1 17.92 18.53 18.75
C GLY A 1 16.56 17.90 18.58
N MET A 2 15.82 18.24 17.53
CA MET A 2 14.55 17.58 17.18
C MET A 2 14.80 16.49 16.14
N ILE A 3 14.12 15.36 16.28
CA ILE A 3 14.19 14.22 15.35
C ILE A 3 12.76 13.93 14.88
N VAL A 4 12.60 13.64 13.60
CA VAL A 4 11.31 13.25 13.02
C VAL A 4 10.93 11.86 13.56
N ASN A 5 9.77 11.75 14.20
CA ASN A 5 9.25 10.47 14.72
C ASN A 5 8.06 9.91 13.91
N LYS A 6 7.46 10.72 13.04
CA LYS A 6 6.35 10.36 12.15
C LYS A 6 6.46 11.15 10.86
N LEU A 7 6.26 10.48 9.73
CA LEU A 7 6.30 11.09 8.40
C LEU A 7 5.11 10.62 7.57
N ALA A 8 4.30 11.56 7.08
CA ALA A 8 3.27 11.29 6.09
C ALA A 8 3.89 11.28 4.69
N LEU A 9 3.61 10.25 3.91
CA LEU A 9 4.20 10.00 2.60
C LEU A 9 3.12 9.67 1.58
N SER A 10 3.40 10.08 0.33
CA SER A 10 2.72 9.60 -0.87
C SER A 10 3.74 8.80 -1.68
N TRP A 11 3.39 7.59 -2.07
CA TRP A 11 4.26 6.67 -2.79
C TRP A 11 3.69 6.38 -4.17
N ASN A 12 4.49 6.64 -5.21
CA ASN A 12 4.13 6.47 -6.62
C ASN A 12 2.75 7.05 -7.00
N GLU A 13 2.28 8.08 -6.28
CA GLU A 13 0.94 8.66 -6.46
C GLU A 13 -0.20 7.63 -6.32
N SER A 14 0.05 6.47 -5.72
CA SER A 14 -0.91 5.37 -5.59
C SER A 14 -1.19 4.97 -4.15
N ILE A 15 -0.27 5.22 -3.22
CA ILE A 15 -0.39 4.83 -1.81
C ILE A 15 -0.02 5.97 -0.88
N HIS A 16 -0.89 6.26 0.06
CA HIS A 16 -0.69 7.24 1.12
C HIS A 16 -0.59 6.54 2.47
N PHE A 17 0.39 6.92 3.29
CA PHE A 17 0.58 6.34 4.62
C PHE A 17 1.39 7.25 5.54
N ILE A 18 1.42 6.90 6.82
CA ILE A 18 2.30 7.48 7.82
C ILE A 18 3.26 6.39 8.28
N VAL A 19 4.56 6.65 8.27
CA VAL A 19 5.58 5.80 8.89
C VAL A 19 6.08 6.43 10.18
N ASP A 20 6.28 5.62 11.23
CA ASP A 20 6.90 6.06 12.48
C ASP A 20 8.28 5.47 12.72
N ASP A 21 8.92 5.88 13.81
CA ASP A 21 10.27 5.45 14.19
C ASP A 21 10.40 3.96 14.54
N GLN A 22 9.29 3.23 14.69
CA GLN A 22 9.26 1.78 14.85
C GLN A 22 9.01 1.05 13.52
N PHE A 23 9.10 1.77 12.40
CA PHE A 23 8.76 1.27 11.06
C PHE A 23 7.30 0.78 10.94
N THR A 24 6.39 1.35 11.73
CA THR A 24 4.95 1.04 11.63
C THR A 24 4.30 1.87 10.53
N LEU A 25 3.67 1.20 9.56
CA LEU A 25 2.87 1.85 8.53
C LEU A 25 1.42 2.04 9.03
N LYS A 26 0.96 3.29 9.08
CA LYS A 26 -0.36 3.70 9.60
C LYS A 26 -1.15 4.42 8.53
N ARG A 27 -2.49 4.30 8.61
CA ARG A 27 -3.43 4.98 7.70
C ARG A 27 -3.11 4.71 6.23
N LEU A 28 -2.80 3.45 5.90
CA LEU A 28 -2.59 3.04 4.52
C LEU A 28 -3.87 3.28 3.72
N LYS A 29 -3.77 4.06 2.64
CA LYS A 29 -4.86 4.37 1.73
C LYS A 29 -4.36 4.24 0.29
N TYR A 30 -5.14 3.58 -0.56
CA TYR A 30 -4.90 3.55 -2.00
C TYR A 30 -5.59 4.73 -2.69
N ASP A 31 -5.01 5.19 -3.79
CA ASP A 31 -5.68 6.10 -4.71
C ASP A 31 -6.80 5.35 -5.46
N ASP A 32 -7.87 6.07 -5.81
CA ASP A 32 -9.04 5.52 -6.49
C ASP A 32 -8.62 4.93 -7.86
N ALA A 33 -7.59 5.49 -8.50
CA ALA A 33 -7.02 4.97 -9.76
C ALA A 33 -6.44 3.55 -9.67
N VAL A 34 -6.15 3.04 -8.47
CA VAL A 34 -5.74 1.64 -8.27
C VAL A 34 -6.93 0.70 -8.49
N LEU A 35 -8.13 1.14 -8.11
CA LEU A 35 -9.39 0.41 -8.27
C LEU A 35 -9.94 0.52 -9.69
N ASP A 36 -9.60 1.57 -10.45
CA ASP A 36 -9.96 1.67 -11.88
C ASP A 36 -9.39 0.52 -12.74
N LYS A 37 -8.40 -0.23 -12.24
CA LYS A 37 -7.91 -1.48 -12.88
C LYS A 37 -8.93 -2.63 -12.83
N VAL A 38 -10.05 -2.46 -12.11
CA VAL A 38 -11.17 -3.41 -12.01
C VAL A 38 -12.06 -3.43 -13.28
N ASP A 39 -11.94 -2.42 -14.15
CA ASP A 39 -12.76 -2.25 -15.37
C ASP A 39 -12.57 -3.43 -16.36
N GLY A 40 -13.34 -4.49 -16.15
CA GLY A 40 -13.31 -5.71 -16.95
C GLY A 40 -13.87 -6.96 -16.26
N SER A 41 -14.05 -6.96 -14.93
CA SER A 41 -14.65 -8.11 -14.23
C SER A 41 -16.17 -8.02 -14.18
N HIS A 42 -16.87 -9.01 -14.74
CA HIS A 42 -18.30 -9.23 -14.46
C HIS A 42 -18.43 -9.84 -13.06
N ALA A 43 -18.48 -9.00 -12.02
CA ALA A 43 -18.93 -9.43 -10.70
C ALA A 43 -20.47 -9.53 -10.70
N GLU A 44 -21.02 -10.66 -10.27
CA GLU A 44 -22.47 -10.86 -10.17
C GLU A 44 -22.97 -10.61 -8.74
N THR A 45 -22.05 -10.66 -7.76
CA THR A 45 -22.32 -10.43 -6.33
C THR A 45 -21.30 -9.48 -5.69
N ALA A 46 -21.71 -8.83 -4.60
CA ALA A 46 -20.82 -7.97 -3.81
C ALA A 46 -19.62 -8.72 -3.18
N ALA A 47 -19.76 -10.04 -2.96
CA ALA A 47 -18.65 -10.86 -2.48
C ALA A 47 -17.58 -11.03 -3.56
N GLU A 48 -17.99 -11.25 -4.81
CA GLU A 48 -17.07 -11.37 -5.94
C GLU A 48 -16.37 -10.04 -6.23
N GLU A 49 -17.10 -8.91 -6.17
CA GLU A 49 -16.53 -7.57 -6.30
C GLU A 49 -15.43 -7.34 -5.26
N PHE A 50 -15.70 -7.67 -3.99
CA PHE A 50 -14.69 -7.58 -2.94
C PHE A 50 -13.47 -8.48 -3.20
N ASP A 51 -13.68 -9.72 -3.63
CA ASP A 51 -12.57 -10.65 -3.92
C ASP A 51 -11.67 -10.12 -5.05
N ILE A 52 -12.27 -9.52 -6.08
CA ILE A 52 -11.55 -8.90 -7.20
C ILE A 52 -10.75 -7.68 -6.72
N GLU A 53 -11.40 -6.75 -6.02
CA GLU A 53 -10.73 -5.57 -5.46
C GLU A 53 -9.59 -5.97 -4.52
N PHE A 54 -9.84 -6.93 -3.64
CA PHE A 54 -8.86 -7.41 -2.67
C PHE A 54 -7.65 -8.06 -3.33
N ALA A 55 -7.85 -8.83 -4.40
CA ALA A 55 -6.76 -9.42 -5.18
C ALA A 55 -5.86 -8.32 -5.79
N ILE A 56 -6.47 -7.28 -6.38
CA ILE A 56 -5.74 -6.15 -6.97
C ILE A 56 -4.97 -5.36 -5.90
N MET A 57 -5.64 -5.02 -4.79
CA MET A 57 -5.01 -4.32 -3.66
C MET A 57 -3.83 -5.11 -3.09
N THR A 58 -3.95 -6.43 -3.00
CA THR A 58 -2.87 -7.29 -2.48
C THR A 58 -1.64 -7.32 -3.39
N VAL A 59 -1.84 -7.31 -4.72
CA VAL A 59 -0.75 -7.23 -5.69
C VAL A 59 0.00 -5.90 -5.56
N GLU A 60 -0.74 -4.78 -5.47
CA GLU A 60 -0.17 -3.45 -5.28
C GLU A 60 0.57 -3.35 -3.93
N LEU A 61 -0.03 -3.87 -2.85
CA LEU A 61 0.57 -3.91 -1.51
C LEU A 61 1.90 -4.66 -1.51
N ASN A 62 1.97 -5.81 -2.19
CA ASN A 62 3.19 -6.61 -2.27
C ASN A 62 4.32 -5.85 -2.99
N ALA A 63 3.99 -5.13 -4.07
CA ALA A 63 4.94 -4.29 -4.77
C ALA A 63 5.45 -3.15 -3.86
N PHE A 64 4.53 -2.49 -3.16
CA PHE A 64 4.83 -1.43 -2.20
C PHE A 64 5.73 -1.90 -1.05
N ILE A 65 5.40 -3.02 -0.40
CA ILE A 65 6.19 -3.57 0.71
C ILE A 65 7.65 -3.80 0.28
N LYS A 66 7.86 -4.41 -0.90
CA LYS A 66 9.22 -4.63 -1.43
C LYS A 66 9.97 -3.32 -1.66
N GLN A 67 9.28 -2.31 -2.18
CA GLN A 67 9.87 -1.01 -2.49
C GLN A 67 10.21 -0.22 -1.22
N ILE A 68 9.31 -0.18 -0.23
CA ILE A 68 9.52 0.57 1.01
C ILE A 68 10.61 -0.05 1.87
N ILE A 69 10.68 -1.38 1.95
CA ILE A 69 11.78 -2.09 2.62
C ILE A 69 13.11 -1.67 1.98
N LYS A 70 13.20 -1.72 0.65
CA LYS A 70 14.41 -1.33 -0.08
C LYS A 70 14.77 0.15 0.17
N ALA A 71 13.78 1.04 0.20
CA ALA A 71 13.99 2.47 0.43
C ALA A 71 14.54 2.77 1.84
N PHE A 72 14.19 1.94 2.83
CA PHE A 72 14.68 2.05 4.20
C PHE A 72 15.96 1.22 4.48
N GLY A 73 16.63 0.72 3.43
CA GLY A 73 17.93 0.06 3.55
C GLY A 73 17.90 -1.47 3.51
N GLY A 74 16.73 -2.08 3.36
CA GLY A 74 16.54 -3.54 3.33
C GLY A 74 16.15 -4.12 4.68
N ILE A 75 15.95 -5.45 4.71
CA ILE A 75 15.79 -6.23 5.95
C ILE A 75 17.10 -6.95 6.19
N ASP A 76 17.63 -6.85 7.41
CA ASP A 76 18.75 -7.68 7.85
C ASP A 76 18.35 -9.15 7.70
N SER A 77 19.17 -9.94 6.99
CA SER A 77 18.92 -11.37 6.88
C SER A 77 18.86 -11.99 8.27
N LEU A 78 17.73 -12.61 8.60
CA LEU A 78 17.55 -13.43 9.80
C LEU A 78 18.55 -14.59 9.86
#